data_AF-A0A060CQZ9-F1
#
_entry.id   AF-A0A060CQZ9-F1
#
_cell.length_a   1.000
_cell.length_b   1.000
_cell.length_c   1.000
_cell.angle_alpha   90.00
_cell.angle_beta   90.00
_cell.angle_gamma   90.00
#
_symmetry.space_group_name_H-M   'P 1'
#
loop_
_entity.id
_entity.type
_entity.pdbx_description
1 polymer ?
#
loop_
_entity_poly.entity_id
_entity_poly.type
_entity_poly.pdbx_seq_one_letter_code
_entity_poly.pdbx_strand_id
1 'polypeptide(L)'
;MDAFLISDILSDNDARSVAFGANSVLNLGRPAAVKTGTTNDIRDILTIGYTPQLVTGVWVGNADNSPMVNVSGVSGAGPIWNEFMTAAL
;
A
#
# COMPACT_ATOMS: atom_id res chain seq x y z
N MET A 1 -11.35 0.93 -21.26
CA MET A 1 -9.96 1.32 -21.56
C MET A 1 -9.27 1.91 -20.33
N ASP A 2 -10.00 2.62 -19.47
CA ASP A 2 -9.41 3.40 -18.37
C ASP A 2 -8.87 2.58 -17.17
N ALA A 3 -9.55 1.49 -16.79
CA ALA A 3 -9.11 0.64 -15.67
C ALA A 3 -7.75 -0.03 -15.90
N PHE A 4 -7.41 -0.31 -17.17
CA PHE A 4 -6.12 -0.90 -17.53
C PHE A 4 -4.97 0.08 -17.28
N LEU A 5 -5.11 1.34 -17.70
CA LEU A 5 -4.09 2.38 -17.51
C LEU A 5 -3.83 2.65 -16.03
N ILE A 6 -4.87 2.69 -15.20
CA ILE A 6 -4.68 2.85 -13.75
C ILE A 6 -3.96 1.63 -13.15
N SER A 7 -4.30 0.42 -13.60
CA SER A 7 -3.63 -0.79 -13.14
C SER A 7 -2.16 -0.80 -13.53
N ASP A 8 -1.85 -0.40 -14.76
CA ASP A 8 -0.48 -0.26 -15.28
C ASP A 8 0.34 0.68 -14.38
N ILE A 9 -0.13 1.92 -14.20
CA ILE A 9 0.50 2.94 -13.34
C ILE A 9 0.69 2.43 -11.90
N LEU A 10 -0.34 1.82 -11.31
CA LEU A 10 -0.28 1.35 -9.93
C LEU A 10 0.56 0.09 -9.75
N SER A 11 0.82 -0.67 -10.82
CA SER A 11 1.59 -1.91 -10.80
C SER A 11 3.09 -1.71 -11.10
N ASP A 12 3.46 -0.55 -11.64
CA ASP A 12 4.85 -0.21 -11.92
C ASP A 12 5.67 -0.01 -10.63
N ASN A 13 6.61 -0.93 -10.38
CA ASN A 13 7.50 -0.87 -9.23
C ASN A 13 8.69 0.08 -9.47
N ASP A 14 9.14 0.19 -10.72
CA ASP A 14 10.28 1.04 -11.06
C ASP A 14 9.90 2.51 -10.90
N ALA A 15 8.70 2.88 -11.36
CA ALA A 15 8.16 4.23 -11.20
C ALA A 15 8.05 4.66 -9.73
N ARG A 16 7.66 3.75 -8.82
CA ARG A 16 7.52 4.07 -7.38
C ARG A 16 8.82 3.92 -6.59
N SER A 17 9.86 3.31 -7.17
CA SER A 17 11.11 2.98 -6.47
C SER A 17 11.85 4.21 -5.94
N VAL A 18 11.72 5.37 -6.58
CA VAL A 18 12.32 6.63 -6.12
C VAL A 18 11.77 7.04 -4.75
N ALA A 19 10.50 6.75 -4.47
CA ALA A 19 9.86 7.12 -3.20
C ALA A 19 10.03 6.06 -2.10
N PHE A 20 10.02 4.77 -2.47
CA PHE A 20 9.92 3.68 -1.49
C PHE A 20 11.11 2.71 -1.51
N GLY A 21 11.96 2.76 -2.53
CA GLY A 21 12.96 1.75 -2.85
C GLY A 21 12.39 0.59 -3.67
N ALA A 22 13.22 -0.02 -4.51
CA ALA A 22 12.81 -1.12 -5.40
C ALA A 22 12.38 -2.41 -4.66
N ASN A 23 12.88 -2.60 -3.44
CA ASN A 23 12.60 -3.75 -2.56
C ASN A 23 11.78 -3.34 -1.32
N SER A 24 10.91 -2.35 -1.47
CA SER A 24 10.00 -1.94 -0.39
C SER A 24 9.00 -3.03 -0.02
N VAL A 25 8.31 -2.88 1.11
CA VAL A 25 7.20 -3.74 1.52
C VAL A 25 6.00 -3.71 0.55
N LEU A 26 6.00 -2.82 -0.44
CA LEU A 26 4.97 -2.79 -1.48
C LEU A 26 5.25 -3.76 -2.64
N ASN A 27 6.43 -4.38 -2.66
CA ASN A 27 6.82 -5.38 -3.64
C ASN A 27 6.49 -6.79 -3.10
N LEU A 28 5.61 -7.50 -3.81
CA LEU A 28 5.21 -8.88 -3.47
C LEU A 28 6.03 -9.96 -4.19
N GLY A 29 7.08 -9.59 -4.94
CA GLY A 29 7.79 -10.51 -5.83
C GLY A 29 6.95 -10.99 -7.02
N ARG A 30 5.78 -10.38 -7.24
CA ARG A 30 4.87 -10.62 -8.37
C ARG A 30 4.11 -9.33 -8.73
N PRO A 31 3.54 -9.23 -9.94
CA PRO A 31 2.76 -8.07 -10.34
C PRO A 31 1.59 -7.82 -9.37
N ALA A 32 1.57 -6.63 -8.79
CA ALA A 32 0.50 -6.15 -7.93
C ALA A 32 0.38 -4.64 -8.05
N ALA A 33 -0.86 -4.16 -8.20
CA ALA A 33 -1.18 -2.74 -8.15
C ALA A 33 -1.36 -2.33 -6.69
N VAL A 34 -0.75 -1.21 -6.26
CA VAL A 34 -0.82 -0.78 -4.86
C VAL A 34 -0.69 0.73 -4.71
N LYS A 35 -1.42 1.27 -3.74
CA LYS A 35 -1.40 2.68 -3.38
C LYS A 35 -1.37 2.85 -1.86
N THR A 36 -0.48 3.72 -1.41
CA THR A 36 -0.41 4.20 -0.03
C THR A 36 -1.20 5.49 0.17
N GLY A 37 -1.71 5.72 1.37
CA GLY A 37 -2.37 6.95 1.80
C GLY A 37 -2.01 7.30 3.23
N THR A 38 -1.86 8.60 3.50
CA THR A 38 -1.62 9.18 4.83
C THR A 38 -2.42 10.47 4.91
N THR A 39 -3.26 10.66 5.92
CA THR A 39 -3.91 11.97 6.14
C THR A 39 -2.89 13.02 6.59
N ASN A 40 -3.17 14.29 6.31
CA ASN A 40 -2.28 15.40 6.65
C ASN A 40 -2.03 15.53 8.16
N ASP A 41 -2.98 15.10 8.98
CA ASP A 41 -2.90 15.10 10.44
C ASP A 41 -2.43 13.76 11.03
N ILE A 42 -2.01 12.81 10.18
CA ILE A 42 -1.38 11.52 10.55
C ILE A 42 -2.30 10.69 11.46
N ARG A 43 -3.61 10.76 11.25
CA ARG A 43 -4.61 9.96 11.97
C ARG A 43 -4.98 8.68 11.24
N ASP A 44 -4.98 8.73 9.90
CA ASP A 44 -5.34 7.59 9.06
C ASP A 44 -4.21 7.23 8.11
N ILE A 45 -3.83 5.96 8.17
CA ILE A 45 -2.80 5.38 7.33
C ILE A 45 -3.38 4.20 6.56
N LEU A 46 -3.24 4.23 5.24
CA LEU A 46 -3.84 3.27 4.33
C LEU A 46 -2.79 2.64 3.41
N THR A 47 -2.95 1.34 3.16
CA THR A 47 -2.36 0.65 2.01
C THR A 47 -3.44 -0.19 1.36
N ILE A 48 -3.72 0.09 0.09
CA ILE A 48 -4.73 -0.63 -0.69
C ILE A 48 -4.04 -1.16 -1.94
N GLY A 49 -4.24 -2.43 -2.24
CA GLY A 49 -3.65 -3.05 -3.42
C GLY A 49 -4.34 -4.34 -3.81
N TYR A 50 -4.03 -4.80 -5.02
CA TYR A 50 -4.69 -5.95 -5.62
C TYR A 50 -3.80 -6.70 -6.63
N THR A 51 -4.17 -7.96 -6.83
CA THR A 51 -3.83 -8.80 -7.99
C THR A 51 -5.11 -9.09 -8.79
N PRO A 52 -5.05 -9.78 -9.95
CA PRO A 52 -6.27 -10.14 -10.67
C PRO A 52 -7.27 -10.99 -9.85
N GLN A 53 -6.82 -11.65 -8.78
CA GLN A 53 -7.63 -12.58 -7.97
C GLN A 53 -8.08 -12.01 -6.63
N LEU A 54 -7.40 -11.00 -6.09
CA LEU A 54 -7.62 -10.53 -4.72
C LEU A 54 -7.39 -9.02 -4.60
N VAL A 55 -8.28 -8.35 -3.88
CA VAL A 55 -8.13 -6.96 -3.44
C VAL A 55 -8.09 -6.90 -1.91
N THR A 56 -7.14 -6.14 -1.38
CA THR A 56 -6.96 -5.96 0.06
C THR A 56 -6.72 -4.49 0.38
N GLY A 57 -7.45 -3.99 1.37
CA GLY A 57 -7.21 -2.68 1.98
C GLY A 57 -6.88 -2.83 3.45
N VAL A 58 -5.80 -2.18 3.89
CA VAL A 58 -5.41 -2.10 5.29
C VAL A 58 -5.47 -0.66 5.74
N TRP A 59 -6.13 -0.44 6.88
CA TRP A 59 -6.15 0.82 7.60
C TRP A 59 -5.48 0.65 8.96
N VAL A 60 -4.71 1.64 9.36
CA VAL A 60 -4.12 1.76 10.70
C VAL A 60 -4.42 3.17 11.22
N GLY A 61 -4.88 3.24 12.47
CA GLY A 61 -5.18 4.48 13.18
C GLY A 61 -5.44 4.23 14.66
N ASN A 62 -5.37 5.29 15.47
CA ASN A 62 -5.74 5.21 16.87
C ASN A 62 -7.26 5.26 17.03
N ALA A 63 -7.83 4.39 17.85
CA ALA A 63 -9.28 4.31 18.05
C ALA A 63 -9.88 5.57 18.70
N ASP A 64 -9.07 6.34 19.43
CA ASP A 64 -9.44 7.63 20.03
C ASP A 64 -9.23 8.82 19.08
N ASN A 65 -8.87 8.55 17.81
CA ASN A 65 -8.58 9.53 16.78
C ASN A 65 -7.36 10.41 17.08
N SER A 66 -6.51 10.08 18.05
CA SER A 66 -5.26 10.81 18.27
C SER A 66 -4.29 10.63 17.09
N PRO A 67 -3.49 11.65 16.71
CA PRO A 67 -2.45 11.49 15.69
C PRO A 67 -1.44 10.41 16.07
N MET A 68 -0.99 9.64 15.09
CA MET A 68 0.16 8.75 15.23
C MET A 68 1.47 9.52 15.02
N VAL A 69 2.58 8.94 15.46
CA VAL A 69 3.92 9.56 15.37
C VAL A 69 4.80 8.79 14.40
N ASN A 70 5.44 9.51 13.46
CA ASN A 70 6.43 8.97 12.52
C ASN A 70 5.95 7.77 11.67
N VAL A 71 4.67 7.74 11.29
CA VAL A 71 4.09 6.65 10.49
C VAL A 71 3.54 7.16 9.15
N SER A 72 3.54 6.30 8.14
CA SER A 72 3.05 6.57 6.79
C SER A 72 2.42 5.31 6.20
N GLY A 73 1.74 5.40 5.05
CA GLY A 73 1.19 4.22 4.36
C GLY A 73 2.18 3.07 4.22
N VAL A 74 3.43 3.36 3.84
CA VAL A 74 4.47 2.31 3.63
C VAL A 74 5.04 1.75 4.94
N SER A 75 5.08 2.53 6.02
CA SER A 75 5.66 2.08 7.31
C SER A 75 4.63 1.56 8.31
N GLY A 76 3.35 1.94 8.18
CA GLY A 76 2.26 1.51 9.07
C GLY A 76 1.40 0.41 8.47
N ALA A 77 0.60 0.73 7.46
CA ALA A 77 -0.33 -0.23 6.84
C ALA A 77 0.34 -1.19 5.84
N GLY A 78 1.45 -0.76 5.21
CA GLY A 78 2.17 -1.50 4.19
C GLY A 78 2.66 -2.90 4.62
N PRO A 79 3.33 -3.05 5.78
CA PRO A 79 3.80 -4.36 6.23
C PRO A 79 2.67 -5.36 6.49
N ILE A 80 1.56 -4.91 7.09
CA ILE A 80 0.38 -5.75 7.34
C ILE A 80 -0.25 -6.19 6.01
N TRP A 81 -0.35 -5.26 5.04
CA TRP A 81 -0.85 -5.56 3.71
C TRP A 81 0.03 -6.60 2.99
N ASN A 82 1.36 -6.44 3.07
CA ASN A 82 2.32 -7.36 2.46
C ASN A 82 2.22 -8.77 3.05
N GLU A 83 2.20 -8.87 4.38
CA GLU A 83 2.12 -10.15 5.09
C GLU A 83 0.84 -10.91 4.72
N PHE A 84 -0.31 -10.22 4.76
CA PHE A 84 -1.60 -10.81 4.36
C PHE A 84 -1.61 -11.26 2.91
N MET A 85 -1.19 -10.39 1.98
CA MET A 85 -1.18 -10.72 0.55
C MET A 85 -0.23 -11.87 0.24
N THR A 86 0.93 -11.94 0.91
CA THR A 86 1.91 -13.03 0.75
C THR A 86 1.35 -14.35 1.29
N ALA A 87 0.59 -14.34 2.38
CA ALA A 87 -0.04 -15.54 2.93
C ALA A 87 -1.23 -16.03 2.10
N ALA A 88 -1.92 -15.13 1.39
CA ALA A 88 -3.16 -15.43 0.67
C ALA A 88 -2.98 -15.82 -0.81
N LEU A 89 -1.80 -15.59 -1.41
CA LEU A 89 -1.54 -15.67 -2.87
C LEU A 89 -0.48 -16.70 -3.28
#